data_AF-A0A7V4EHU6-F1
#
_entry.id   AF-A0A7V4EHU6-F1
#
_cell.length_a   1.000
_cell.length_b   1.000
_cell.length_c   1.000
_cell.angle_alpha   90.00
_cell.angle_beta   90.00
_cell.angle_gamma   90.00
#
_symmetry.space_group_name_H-M   'P 1'
#
loop_
_entity.id
_entity.type
_entity.pdbx_description
1 polymer ?
#
loop_
_entity_poly.entity_id
_entity_poly.type
_entity_poly.pdbx_seq_one_letter_code
_entity_poly.pdbx_strand_id
1 'polypeptide(L)'
;MDISHIKHEKTCQVTTFRTDRRTKTVRIPRGESVTIGEVEGCGRVVSLWLTFPGWFWMHWDPDARISSTILKTLILRVFWDGHSRPAVCVPAGDFFGVGLCEAANFSGHYFGISSGGFYCRFPMPFRKGFRIEMENRDPHIDTEVFLNCVYQLIEQPSEEAGYFHATFRTGRDLQDRFEIADVAGRGHYAGCTLSMQGRRMNDLSFLEAPEHVYLDDNDQAPAICGTGLEDYFLGGWYFREGPFTGPLHGVPVKDPLRSCVAMYRVHTDDAIRFEKCFRFTFQHPWKRENINPFFFSSCAFFYLDTPEGQAGPEYSTEDLLSLYRIRDTDHQSLP
;
A
#
# COMPACT_ATOMS: atom_id res chain seq x y z
N MET A 1 22.81 1.99 0.41
CA MET A 1 23.85 0.94 0.61
C MET A 1 24.73 0.91 -0.63
N ASP A 2 26.04 0.89 -0.45
CA ASP A 2 26.99 0.76 -1.56
C ASP A 2 27.01 -0.70 -2.07
N ILE A 3 26.79 -0.87 -3.37
CA ILE A 3 26.75 -2.19 -4.04
C ILE A 3 28.14 -2.78 -4.25
N SER A 4 29.20 -1.99 -4.10
CA SER A 4 30.59 -2.46 -4.24
C SER A 4 31.11 -3.23 -3.02
N HIS A 5 30.44 -3.11 -1.86
CA HIS A 5 30.83 -3.81 -0.65
C HIS A 5 30.43 -5.29 -0.72
N ILE A 6 31.43 -6.18 -0.69
CA ILE A 6 31.21 -7.63 -0.62
C ILE A 6 30.68 -7.99 0.78
N LYS A 7 29.57 -8.73 0.83
CA LYS A 7 28.92 -9.16 2.08
C LYS A 7 28.88 -10.68 2.19
N HIS A 8 29.05 -11.18 3.41
CA HIS A 8 28.91 -12.60 3.74
C HIS A 8 27.48 -12.93 4.18
N GLU A 9 26.50 -12.63 3.32
CA GLU A 9 25.07 -12.91 3.55
C GLU A 9 24.59 -14.00 2.58
N LYS A 10 23.68 -14.88 3.03
CA LYS A 10 23.10 -15.91 2.15
C LYS A 10 21.81 -15.39 1.52
N THR A 11 21.79 -15.22 0.20
CA THR A 11 20.57 -14.87 -0.54
C THR A 11 19.71 -16.11 -0.77
N CYS A 12 18.42 -15.98 -0.50
CA CYS A 12 17.41 -17.02 -0.63
C CYS A 12 16.16 -16.47 -1.34
N GLN A 13 15.28 -17.37 -1.75
CA GLN A 13 14.05 -17.02 -2.46
C GLN A 13 12.91 -17.91 -1.98
N VAL A 14 11.75 -17.31 -1.72
CA VAL A 14 10.47 -18.01 -1.64
C VAL A 14 9.63 -17.60 -2.84
N THR A 15 9.08 -18.59 -3.55
CA THR A 15 8.30 -18.37 -4.78
C THR A 15 7.19 -19.40 -4.88
N THR A 16 6.10 -19.01 -5.53
CA THR A 16 5.01 -19.92 -5.89
C THR A 16 5.39 -20.87 -7.04
N PHE A 17 6.51 -20.64 -7.73
CA PHE A 17 6.95 -21.52 -8.79
C PHE A 17 7.41 -22.89 -8.25
N ARG A 18 6.61 -23.91 -8.56
CA ARG A 18 6.87 -25.30 -8.21
C ARG A 18 7.52 -26.01 -9.39
N THR A 19 8.84 -26.15 -9.35
CA THR A 19 9.63 -26.77 -10.44
C THR A 19 9.24 -28.23 -10.68
N ASP A 20 8.85 -28.94 -9.61
CA ASP A 20 8.35 -30.31 -9.64
C ASP A 20 7.03 -30.44 -10.42
N ARG A 21 6.12 -29.47 -10.25
CA ARG A 21 4.78 -29.48 -10.86
C ARG A 21 4.65 -28.62 -12.10
N ARG A 22 5.69 -27.83 -12.42
CA ARG A 22 5.70 -26.80 -13.48
C ARG A 22 4.56 -25.78 -13.35
N THR A 23 3.99 -25.61 -12.16
CA THR A 23 2.97 -24.61 -11.86
C THR A 23 3.62 -23.35 -11.35
N LYS A 24 3.31 -22.21 -11.96
CA LYS A 24 3.85 -20.91 -11.55
C LYS A 24 3.09 -20.35 -10.37
N THR A 25 1.77 -20.41 -10.43
CA THR A 25 0.86 -19.70 -9.54
C THR A 25 0.32 -20.58 -8.42
N VAL A 26 -0.21 -19.92 -7.38
CA VAL A 26 -1.06 -20.53 -6.36
C VAL A 26 -2.47 -19.95 -6.51
N ARG A 27 -3.47 -20.82 -6.58
CA ARG A 27 -4.89 -20.40 -6.63
C ARG A 27 -5.31 -19.82 -5.28
N ILE A 28 -6.01 -18.69 -5.33
CA ILE A 28 -6.62 -18.02 -4.18
C ILE A 28 -8.13 -17.97 -4.44
N PRO A 29 -8.88 -19.00 -4.03
CA PRO A 29 -10.33 -19.04 -4.22
C PRO A 29 -11.00 -17.87 -3.49
N ARG A 30 -12.13 -17.39 -4.01
CA ARG A 30 -12.94 -16.38 -3.32
C ARG A 30 -13.35 -16.83 -1.91
N GLY A 31 -13.29 -15.92 -0.96
CA GLY A 31 -13.60 -16.17 0.45
C GLY A 31 -12.51 -16.91 1.23
N GLU A 32 -11.39 -17.28 0.59
CA GLU A 32 -10.32 -18.04 1.22
C GLU A 32 -9.07 -17.19 1.50
N SER A 33 -8.35 -17.59 2.54
CA SER A 33 -7.00 -17.13 2.88
C SER A 33 -5.99 -18.23 2.57
N VAL A 34 -4.93 -17.90 1.83
CA VAL A 34 -3.91 -18.88 1.44
C VAL A 34 -2.52 -18.36 1.76
N THR A 35 -1.75 -19.12 2.55
CA THR A 35 -0.31 -18.88 2.74
C THR A 35 0.44 -19.18 1.45
N ILE A 36 1.12 -18.18 0.89
CA ILE A 36 1.86 -18.27 -0.37
C ILE A 36 3.38 -18.24 -0.19
N GLY A 37 3.86 -18.02 1.03
CA GLY A 37 5.26 -18.12 1.39
C GLY A 37 5.45 -18.11 2.91
N GLU A 38 6.32 -18.97 3.41
CA GLU A 38 6.66 -19.05 4.83
C GLU A 38 8.14 -19.44 4.96
N VAL A 39 8.85 -18.70 5.80
CA VAL A 39 10.30 -18.82 5.96
C VAL A 39 10.65 -18.74 7.44
N GLU A 40 11.48 -19.66 7.89
CA GLU A 40 12.12 -19.62 9.21
C GLU A 40 13.53 -19.03 9.12
N GLY A 41 14.00 -18.47 10.24
CA GLY A 41 15.35 -17.95 10.41
C GLY A 41 15.39 -16.44 10.63
N CYS A 42 16.59 -15.88 10.50
CA CYS A 42 16.91 -14.50 10.82
C CYS A 42 17.41 -13.80 9.55
N GLY A 43 16.86 -12.63 9.21
CA GLY A 43 17.09 -12.08 7.88
C GLY A 43 16.42 -10.74 7.59
N ARG A 44 16.44 -10.38 6.31
CA ARG A 44 15.65 -9.28 5.75
C ARG A 44 15.07 -9.65 4.39
N VAL A 45 13.80 -9.33 4.17
CA VAL A 45 13.25 -9.27 2.80
C VAL A 45 13.83 -8.04 2.11
N VAL A 46 14.28 -8.21 0.86
CA VAL A 46 14.90 -7.14 0.06
C VAL A 46 14.14 -6.86 -1.24
N SER A 47 13.33 -7.81 -1.69
CA SER A 47 12.48 -7.64 -2.86
C SER A 47 11.28 -8.56 -2.73
N LEU A 48 10.09 -7.97 -2.75
CA LEU A 48 8.82 -8.63 -2.88
C LEU A 48 8.27 -8.26 -4.25
N TRP A 49 7.99 -9.25 -5.08
CA TRP A 49 7.32 -9.02 -6.36
C TRP A 49 6.20 -10.04 -6.51
N LEU A 50 5.07 -9.60 -7.06
CA LEU A 50 3.94 -10.47 -7.36
C LEU A 50 3.20 -10.02 -8.61
N THR A 51 2.42 -10.94 -9.18
CA THR A 51 1.42 -10.63 -10.21
C THR A 51 0.22 -11.55 -10.03
N PHE A 52 -0.95 -11.05 -10.41
CA PHE A 52 -2.22 -11.78 -10.30
C PHE A 52 -3.18 -11.27 -11.37
N PRO A 53 -3.96 -12.15 -12.02
CA PRO A 53 -4.98 -11.77 -12.98
C PRO A 53 -6.30 -11.41 -12.27
N GLY A 54 -7.36 -11.27 -13.06
CA GLY A 54 -8.72 -10.96 -12.58
C GLY A 54 -9.07 -9.49 -12.76
N TRP A 55 -8.08 -8.58 -12.83
CA TRP A 55 -8.28 -7.19 -13.28
C TRP A 55 -7.91 -7.00 -14.77
N PHE A 56 -7.41 -8.06 -15.42
CA PHE A 56 -7.11 -8.18 -16.84
C PHE A 56 -7.31 -9.64 -17.29
N TRP A 57 -7.32 -9.90 -18.61
CA TRP A 57 -7.54 -11.25 -19.14
C TRP A 57 -6.36 -12.17 -18.82
N MET A 58 -6.66 -13.24 -18.08
CA MET A 58 -5.70 -14.33 -17.86
C MET A 58 -5.50 -15.09 -19.18
N HIS A 59 -4.24 -15.27 -19.61
CA HIS A 59 -3.91 -16.12 -20.76
C HIS A 59 -4.71 -15.86 -22.05
N TRP A 60 -5.08 -14.60 -22.32
CA TRP A 60 -5.88 -14.22 -23.50
C TRP A 60 -7.26 -14.87 -23.53
N ASP A 61 -7.76 -15.37 -22.39
CA ASP A 61 -9.08 -15.99 -22.27
C ASP A 61 -10.16 -14.89 -22.24
N PRO A 62 -10.92 -14.70 -23.33
CA PRO A 62 -11.93 -13.66 -23.41
C PRO A 62 -13.17 -14.00 -22.56
N ASP A 63 -13.34 -15.27 -22.17
CA ASP A 63 -14.46 -15.74 -21.36
C ASP A 63 -14.15 -15.64 -19.85
N ALA A 64 -12.89 -15.39 -19.49
CA ALA A 64 -12.49 -15.18 -18.11
C ALA A 64 -13.16 -13.93 -17.52
N ARG A 65 -13.78 -14.09 -16.34
CA ARG A 65 -14.39 -12.97 -15.62
C ARG A 65 -13.31 -11.99 -15.17
N ILE A 66 -13.44 -10.74 -15.57
CA ILE A 66 -12.63 -9.62 -15.08
C ILE A 66 -13.46 -8.71 -14.19
N SER A 67 -12.85 -8.24 -13.12
CA SER A 67 -13.29 -7.10 -12.33
C SER A 67 -12.08 -6.42 -11.73
N SER A 68 -11.89 -5.14 -12.00
CA SER A 68 -10.80 -4.36 -11.43
C SER A 68 -10.90 -4.21 -9.90
N THR A 69 -12.06 -4.56 -9.32
CA THR A 69 -12.27 -4.66 -7.87
C THR A 69 -11.30 -5.62 -7.19
N ILE A 70 -10.76 -6.63 -7.90
CA ILE A 70 -9.78 -7.57 -7.33
C ILE A 70 -8.52 -6.86 -6.84
N LEU A 71 -8.15 -5.71 -7.42
CA LEU A 71 -7.05 -4.87 -6.93
C LEU A 71 -7.29 -4.38 -5.50
N LYS A 72 -8.55 -4.29 -5.08
CA LYS A 72 -8.96 -3.79 -3.77
C LYS A 72 -9.48 -4.87 -2.83
N THR A 73 -9.95 -6.00 -3.37
CA THR A 73 -10.50 -7.12 -2.58
C THR A 73 -9.51 -8.26 -2.38
N LEU A 74 -8.38 -8.27 -3.08
CA LEU A 74 -7.26 -9.15 -2.78
C LEU A 74 -6.36 -8.52 -1.72
N ILE A 75 -6.34 -9.08 -0.51
CA ILE A 75 -5.65 -8.53 0.66
C ILE A 75 -4.31 -9.22 0.84
N LEU A 76 -3.24 -8.43 0.87
CA LEU A 76 -1.90 -8.87 1.24
C LEU A 76 -1.76 -8.84 2.76
N ARG A 77 -1.35 -9.98 3.33
CA ARG A 77 -1.02 -10.11 4.75
C ARG A 77 0.42 -10.56 4.95
N VAL A 78 1.16 -9.88 5.82
CA VAL A 78 2.52 -10.29 6.21
C VAL A 78 2.64 -10.34 7.72
N PHE A 79 3.17 -11.46 8.22
CA PHE A 79 3.37 -11.76 9.63
C PHE A 79 4.86 -11.90 9.91
N TRP A 80 5.32 -11.32 11.02
CA TRP A 80 6.70 -11.40 11.46
C TRP A 80 6.83 -12.28 12.71
N ASP A 81 7.89 -13.08 12.75
CA ASP A 81 8.38 -13.77 13.94
C ASP A 81 7.35 -14.62 14.71
N GLY A 82 6.39 -15.19 13.98
CA GLY A 82 5.34 -16.06 14.53
C GLY A 82 4.19 -15.33 15.22
N HIS A 83 4.10 -13.99 15.10
CA HIS A 83 2.97 -13.25 15.63
C HIS A 83 1.67 -13.58 14.89
N SER A 84 0.57 -13.68 15.65
CA SER A 84 -0.75 -14.03 15.12
C SER A 84 -1.44 -12.88 14.38
N ARG A 85 -1.04 -11.64 14.65
CA ARG A 85 -1.59 -10.43 14.03
C ARG A 85 -0.66 -9.92 12.92
N PRO A 86 -1.16 -9.73 11.69
CA PRO A 86 -0.32 -9.33 10.57
C PRO A 86 0.13 -7.88 10.71
N ALA A 87 1.43 -7.63 10.51
CA ALA A 87 2.02 -6.29 10.48
C ALA A 87 1.70 -5.51 9.20
N VAL A 88 1.40 -6.24 8.13
CA VAL A 88 0.90 -5.70 6.86
C VAL A 88 -0.46 -6.34 6.64
N CYS A 89 -1.52 -5.56 6.52
CA CYS A 89 -2.86 -6.07 6.19
C CYS A 89 -3.60 -5.03 5.35
N VAL A 90 -3.45 -5.14 4.03
CA VAL A 90 -3.76 -4.05 3.09
C VAL A 90 -4.26 -4.64 1.75
N PRO A 91 -5.16 -3.97 1.02
CA PRO A 91 -5.44 -4.33 -0.36
C PRO A 91 -4.18 -4.25 -1.23
N ALA A 92 -4.02 -5.19 -2.16
CA ALA A 92 -2.83 -5.28 -3.01
C ALA A 92 -2.63 -4.00 -3.85
N GLY A 93 -3.68 -3.49 -4.50
CA GLY A 93 -3.61 -2.27 -5.31
C GLY A 93 -3.18 -1.05 -4.50
N ASP A 94 -3.76 -0.87 -3.31
CA ASP A 94 -3.43 0.21 -2.38
C ASP A 94 -1.96 0.14 -1.92
N PHE A 95 -1.48 -1.05 -1.55
CA PHE A 95 -0.09 -1.27 -1.12
C PHE A 95 0.93 -0.89 -2.21
N PHE A 96 0.62 -1.19 -3.47
CA PHE A 96 1.50 -0.93 -4.60
C PHE A 96 1.24 0.41 -5.31
N GLY A 97 0.39 1.29 -4.75
CA GLY A 97 0.31 2.70 -5.14
C GLY A 97 -1.03 3.21 -5.65
N VAL A 98 -1.98 2.34 -6.00
CA VAL A 98 -3.23 2.76 -6.66
C VAL A 98 -4.44 2.05 -6.04
N GLY A 99 -5.18 2.78 -5.21
CA GLY A 99 -6.38 2.34 -4.49
C GLY A 99 -7.70 2.63 -5.19
N LEU A 100 -7.68 2.87 -6.51
CA LEU A 100 -8.81 3.34 -7.32
C LEU A 100 -9.50 2.22 -8.13
N CYS A 101 -9.21 0.94 -7.82
CA CYS A 101 -9.62 -0.20 -8.66
C CYS A 101 -9.16 -0.01 -10.13
N GLU A 102 -7.94 0.47 -10.32
CA GLU A 102 -7.27 0.54 -11.63
C GLU A 102 -5.76 0.36 -11.41
N ALA A 103 -5.05 -0.12 -12.43
CA ALA A 103 -3.60 -0.23 -12.40
C ALA A 103 -2.99 0.89 -13.26
N ALA A 104 -1.94 1.53 -12.75
CA ALA A 104 -1.16 2.53 -13.48
C ALA A 104 0.32 2.16 -13.44
N ASN A 105 1.00 2.24 -14.58
CA ASN A 105 2.43 1.97 -14.63
C ASN A 105 3.20 3.15 -14.03
N PHE A 106 3.99 2.87 -12.99
CA PHE A 106 4.94 3.82 -12.42
C PHE A 106 6.06 3.08 -11.70
N SER A 107 7.21 3.72 -11.59
CA SER A 107 8.40 3.14 -10.98
C SER A 107 8.96 4.03 -9.86
N GLY A 108 8.48 3.82 -8.63
CA GLY A 108 9.11 4.38 -7.43
C GLY A 108 10.36 3.60 -7.01
N HIS A 109 11.14 4.18 -6.10
CA HIS A 109 12.34 3.54 -5.55
C HIS A 109 12.00 2.29 -4.73
N TYR A 110 11.00 2.41 -3.86
CA TYR A 110 10.59 1.36 -2.94
C TYR A 110 9.43 0.50 -3.44
N PHE A 111 8.55 1.00 -4.30
CA PHE A 111 7.47 0.20 -4.85
C PHE A 111 6.99 0.76 -6.18
N GLY A 112 6.19 -0.02 -6.90
CA GLY A 112 5.58 0.40 -8.15
C GLY A 112 4.84 -0.74 -8.85
N ILE A 113 4.27 -0.38 -9.99
CA ILE A 113 3.57 -1.30 -10.90
C ILE A 113 4.22 -1.14 -12.28
N SER A 114 4.71 -2.24 -12.85
CA SER A 114 5.35 -2.27 -14.15
C SER A 114 4.78 -3.41 -14.99
N SER A 115 3.95 -3.08 -15.97
CA SER A 115 3.33 -4.01 -16.91
C SER A 115 2.64 -5.20 -16.23
N GLY A 116 1.84 -4.92 -15.19
CA GLY A 116 1.13 -5.94 -14.40
C GLY A 116 1.97 -6.69 -13.37
N GLY A 117 3.26 -6.37 -13.25
CA GLY A 117 4.12 -6.77 -12.15
C GLY A 117 4.08 -5.73 -11.03
N PHE A 118 3.79 -6.17 -9.81
CA PHE A 118 3.73 -5.35 -8.61
C PHE A 118 4.98 -5.60 -7.79
N TYR A 119 5.74 -4.56 -7.44
CA TYR A 119 6.99 -4.73 -6.70
C TYR A 119 7.06 -3.83 -5.46
N CYS A 120 7.73 -4.34 -4.43
CA CYS A 120 8.09 -3.65 -3.21
C CYS A 120 9.53 -4.04 -2.81
N ARG A 121 10.32 -3.04 -2.42
CA ARG A 121 11.75 -3.12 -2.07
C ARG A 121 12.04 -2.41 -0.74
N PHE A 122 11.00 -2.09 0.04
CA PHE A 122 11.20 -1.73 1.44
C PHE A 122 11.99 -2.87 2.12
N PRO A 123 13.09 -2.57 2.82
CA PRO A 123 13.76 -3.56 3.65
C PRO A 123 12.80 -4.07 4.72
N MET A 124 12.64 -5.38 4.88
CA MET A 124 11.77 -5.91 5.95
C MET A 124 12.57 -6.88 6.82
N PRO A 125 13.23 -6.40 7.88
CA PRO A 125 13.95 -7.23 8.83
C PRO A 125 13.00 -8.19 9.58
N PHE A 126 13.48 -9.40 9.87
CA PHE A 126 12.80 -10.40 10.69
C PHE A 126 13.83 -11.19 11.53
N ARG A 127 13.45 -11.67 12.71
CA ARG A 127 14.38 -12.32 13.66
C ARG A 127 14.17 -13.84 13.80
N LYS A 128 12.95 -14.32 13.57
CA LYS A 128 12.57 -15.74 13.66
C LYS A 128 11.96 -16.28 12.37
N GLY A 129 11.35 -15.41 11.57
CA GLY A 129 10.78 -15.80 10.28
C GLY A 129 9.72 -14.83 9.78
N PHE A 130 9.13 -15.15 8.63
CA PHE A 130 7.99 -14.42 8.10
C PHE A 130 7.02 -15.34 7.38
N ARG A 131 5.76 -14.91 7.31
CA ARG A 131 4.69 -15.58 6.56
C ARG A 131 3.95 -14.56 5.69
N ILE A 132 3.73 -14.89 4.43
CA ILE A 132 2.98 -14.09 3.45
C ILE A 132 1.70 -14.86 3.11
N GLU A 133 0.57 -14.20 3.28
CA GLU A 133 -0.76 -14.72 3.00
C GLU A 133 -1.50 -13.78 2.05
N MET A 134 -2.30 -14.35 1.16
CA MET A 134 -3.26 -13.62 0.33
C MET A 134 -4.67 -14.07 0.71
N GLU A 135 -5.54 -13.11 1.00
CA GLU A 135 -6.96 -13.34 1.23
C GLU A 135 -7.75 -12.76 0.06
N ASN A 136 -8.59 -13.57 -0.57
CA ASN A 136 -9.44 -13.11 -1.66
C ASN A 136 -10.85 -12.82 -1.12
N ARG A 137 -11.17 -11.53 -0.98
CA ARG A 137 -12.48 -11.05 -0.52
C ARG A 137 -13.42 -10.67 -1.66
N ASP A 138 -13.04 -10.97 -2.90
CA ASP A 138 -13.88 -10.68 -4.05
C ASP A 138 -15.13 -11.57 -4.03
N PRO A 139 -16.35 -11.03 -4.22
CA PRO A 139 -17.57 -11.83 -4.17
C PRO A 139 -17.71 -12.81 -5.36
N HIS A 140 -16.86 -12.68 -6.37
CA HIS A 140 -17.19 -13.08 -7.72
C HIS A 140 -16.05 -13.75 -8.49
N ILE A 141 -14.80 -13.42 -8.17
CA ILE A 141 -13.62 -13.84 -8.92
C ILE A 141 -12.73 -14.72 -8.05
N ASP A 142 -12.48 -15.94 -8.52
CA ASP A 142 -11.29 -16.68 -8.09
C ASP A 142 -10.08 -16.09 -8.82
N THR A 143 -8.95 -15.97 -8.12
CA THR A 143 -7.72 -15.50 -8.75
C THR A 143 -6.57 -16.47 -8.46
N GLU A 144 -5.42 -16.17 -9.03
CA GLU A 144 -4.17 -16.88 -8.80
C GLU A 144 -3.04 -15.89 -8.62
N VAL A 145 -2.08 -16.21 -7.76
CA VAL A 145 -0.97 -15.32 -7.45
C VAL A 145 0.33 -16.00 -7.84
N PHE A 146 1.15 -15.27 -8.57
CA PHE A 146 2.56 -15.56 -8.74
C PHE A 146 3.36 -14.70 -7.77
N LEU A 147 4.22 -15.30 -6.95
CA LEU A 147 5.07 -14.61 -5.99
C LEU A 147 6.55 -14.87 -6.28
N ASN A 148 7.35 -13.82 -6.16
CA ASN A 148 8.79 -13.90 -6.00
C ASN A 148 9.24 -13.00 -4.84
N CYS A 149 9.66 -13.60 -3.73
CA CYS A 149 10.19 -12.87 -2.59
C CYS A 149 11.64 -13.27 -2.35
N VAL A 150 12.55 -12.32 -2.53
CA VAL A 150 13.99 -12.45 -2.30
C VAL A 150 14.31 -11.91 -0.91
N TYR A 151 15.03 -12.71 -0.14
CA TYR A 151 15.46 -12.37 1.20
C TYR A 151 16.91 -12.78 1.42
N GLN A 152 17.53 -12.16 2.42
CA GLN A 152 18.91 -12.43 2.81
C GLN A 152 18.92 -12.89 4.25
N LEU A 153 19.49 -14.08 4.50
CA LEU A 153 19.75 -14.56 5.84
C LEU A 153 21.00 -13.89 6.38
N ILE A 154 20.87 -13.39 7.60
CA ILE A 154 21.93 -12.72 8.35
C ILE A 154 21.96 -13.31 9.76
N GLU A 155 23.09 -13.19 10.45
CA GLU A 155 23.21 -13.69 11.82
C GLU A 155 22.24 -12.95 12.76
N GLN A 156 22.22 -11.62 12.68
CA GLN A 156 21.33 -10.78 13.46
C GLN A 156 21.10 -9.43 12.74
N PRO A 157 19.85 -8.93 12.62
CA PRO A 157 19.59 -7.54 12.30
C PRO A 157 20.23 -6.60 13.33
N SER A 158 20.45 -5.34 12.94
CA SER A 158 20.77 -4.29 13.92
C SER A 158 19.74 -4.29 15.06
N GLU A 159 20.16 -4.01 16.29
CA GLU A 159 19.23 -3.84 17.42
C GLU A 159 18.21 -2.72 17.15
N GLU A 160 18.62 -1.71 16.36
CA GLU A 160 17.79 -0.59 15.92
C GLU A 160 16.88 -0.93 14.72
N ALA A 161 16.98 -2.14 14.16
CA ALA A 161 16.15 -2.54 13.04
C ALA A 161 14.70 -2.78 13.49
N GLY A 162 13.81 -1.88 13.06
CA GLY A 162 12.37 -2.04 13.18
C GLY A 162 11.80 -3.08 12.21
N TYR A 163 10.59 -3.53 12.51
CA TYR A 163 9.77 -4.36 11.62
C TYR A 163 8.99 -3.47 10.67
N PHE A 164 8.86 -3.89 9.42
CA PHE A 164 8.04 -3.16 8.45
C PHE A 164 6.55 -3.40 8.74
N HIS A 165 5.79 -2.32 8.84
CA HIS A 165 4.33 -2.35 9.00
C HIS A 165 3.68 -1.56 7.86
N ALA A 166 2.47 -1.99 7.51
CA ALA A 166 1.60 -1.25 6.62
C ALA A 166 0.16 -1.29 7.14
N THR A 167 -0.41 -0.11 7.35
CA THR A 167 -1.79 0.05 7.85
C THR A 167 -2.69 0.62 6.78
N PHE A 168 -3.92 0.13 6.73
CA PHE A 168 -4.92 0.55 5.76
C PHE A 168 -5.96 1.46 6.42
N ARG A 169 -6.37 2.50 5.68
CA ARG A 169 -7.52 3.35 6.03
C ARG A 169 -8.32 3.68 4.77
N THR A 170 -9.64 3.69 4.89
CA THR A 170 -10.54 4.15 3.82
C THR A 170 -11.81 4.74 4.41
N GLY A 171 -12.52 5.55 3.61
CA GLY A 171 -13.80 6.13 3.98
C GLY A 171 -14.41 6.93 2.84
N ARG A 172 -15.74 7.14 2.92
CA ARG A 172 -16.57 7.82 1.91
C ARG A 172 -17.41 8.92 2.55
N ASP A 173 -17.84 9.88 1.72
CA ASP A 173 -18.69 11.02 2.08
C ASP A 173 -18.12 11.90 3.21
N LEU A 174 -16.79 11.93 3.31
CA LEU A 174 -16.04 12.77 4.24
C LEU A 174 -16.00 14.22 3.76
N GLN A 175 -15.97 15.14 4.72
CA GLN A 175 -16.18 16.57 4.45
C GLN A 175 -15.26 17.52 5.21
N ASP A 176 -14.40 17.04 6.11
CA ASP A 176 -13.59 17.94 6.95
C ASP A 176 -12.25 17.33 7.36
N ARG A 177 -12.24 16.07 7.79
CA ARG A 177 -11.03 15.39 8.27
C ARG A 177 -11.04 13.91 7.93
N PHE A 178 -9.87 13.36 7.68
CA PHE A 178 -9.68 11.92 7.54
C PHE A 178 -8.31 11.49 8.06
N GLU A 179 -8.26 10.26 8.58
CA GLU A 179 -7.06 9.69 9.20
C GLU A 179 -6.34 8.77 8.23
N ILE A 180 -5.03 9.00 8.08
CA ILE A 180 -4.11 8.15 7.33
C ILE A 180 -3.55 7.05 8.22
N ALA A 181 -3.24 7.38 9.48
CA ALA A 181 -2.74 6.43 10.45
C ALA A 181 -2.99 6.87 11.89
N ASP A 182 -3.19 5.86 12.76
CA ASP A 182 -3.11 5.96 14.22
C ASP A 182 -2.43 4.65 14.68
N VAL A 183 -1.19 4.77 15.16
CA VAL A 183 -0.34 3.63 15.54
C VAL A 183 0.33 3.90 16.89
N ALA A 184 0.55 2.84 17.65
CA ALA A 184 1.23 2.89 18.94
C ALA A 184 2.56 2.12 18.92
N GLY A 185 3.44 2.46 19.85
CA GLY A 185 4.80 1.94 19.95
C GLY A 185 5.86 2.95 19.53
N ARG A 186 7.11 2.51 19.52
CA ARG A 186 8.26 3.33 19.09
C ARG A 186 8.62 3.00 17.66
N GLY A 187 8.91 4.01 16.86
CA GLY A 187 9.23 3.79 15.46
C GLY A 187 9.36 5.06 14.64
N HIS A 188 9.18 4.88 13.34
CA HIS A 188 9.07 6.00 12.42
C HIS A 188 8.10 5.70 11.28
N TYR A 189 7.44 6.77 10.84
CA TYR A 189 6.59 6.78 9.66
C TYR A 189 7.45 6.96 8.41
N ALA A 190 7.25 6.06 7.45
CA ALA A 190 8.03 5.95 6.22
C ALA A 190 7.27 6.45 4.98
N GLY A 191 6.05 6.97 5.13
CA GLY A 191 5.25 7.51 4.03
C GLY A 191 3.97 6.74 3.77
N CYS A 192 3.29 7.07 2.67
CA CYS A 192 2.03 6.44 2.32
C CYS A 192 1.75 6.45 0.81
N THR A 193 0.81 5.60 0.42
CA THR A 193 0.00 5.78 -0.78
C THR A 193 -1.33 6.38 -0.36
N LEU A 194 -1.88 7.26 -1.21
CA LEU A 194 -3.19 7.86 -1.00
C LEU A 194 -3.91 7.96 -2.34
N SER A 195 -5.10 7.41 -2.39
CA SER A 195 -6.03 7.49 -3.50
C SER A 195 -7.29 8.20 -3.07
N MET A 196 -7.70 9.21 -3.82
CA MET A 196 -8.87 10.03 -3.51
C MET A 196 -9.79 10.16 -4.71
N GLN A 197 -11.08 10.27 -4.41
CA GLN A 197 -12.10 10.53 -5.41
C GLN A 197 -13.15 11.51 -4.86
N GLY A 198 -13.33 12.66 -5.52
CA GLY A 198 -14.41 13.59 -5.18
C GLY A 198 -15.78 13.03 -5.58
N ARG A 199 -16.85 13.25 -4.83
CA ARG A 199 -18.21 12.85 -5.25
C ARG A 199 -18.63 13.60 -6.50
N ARG A 200 -18.42 14.92 -6.48
CA ARG A 200 -18.62 15.84 -7.60
C ARG A 200 -17.47 15.65 -8.61
N MET A 201 -17.82 15.64 -9.89
CA MET A 201 -16.86 15.59 -11.00
C MET A 201 -16.24 16.97 -11.27
N ASN A 202 -15.06 17.01 -11.91
CA ASN A 202 -14.33 18.24 -12.24
C ASN A 202 -13.97 19.09 -11.02
N ASP A 203 -13.80 18.44 -9.89
CA ASP A 203 -13.54 19.07 -8.59
C ASP A 203 -12.43 18.32 -7.86
N LEU A 204 -11.34 19.02 -7.56
CA LEU A 204 -10.18 18.52 -6.83
C LEU A 204 -9.98 19.27 -5.51
N SER A 205 -11.02 19.94 -4.99
CA SER A 205 -10.89 20.76 -3.78
C SER A 205 -10.48 19.95 -2.55
N PHE A 206 -10.68 18.63 -2.54
CA PHE A 206 -10.16 17.75 -1.49
C PHE A 206 -8.63 17.79 -1.36
N LEU A 207 -7.91 18.30 -2.37
CA LEU A 207 -6.47 18.53 -2.29
C LEU A 207 -6.10 19.72 -1.39
N GLU A 208 -7.04 20.58 -1.00
CA GLU A 208 -6.76 21.74 -0.12
C GLU A 208 -6.59 21.36 1.37
N ALA A 209 -6.64 20.08 1.72
CA ALA A 209 -6.56 19.62 3.11
C ALA A 209 -5.09 19.45 3.56
N PRO A 210 -4.51 20.36 4.38
CA PRO A 210 -3.17 20.18 4.95
C PRO A 210 -3.06 18.99 5.90
N GLU A 211 -1.88 18.39 5.94
CA GLU A 211 -1.51 17.38 6.91
C GLU A 211 -1.42 17.95 8.31
N HIS A 212 -1.80 17.13 9.29
CA HIS A 212 -1.66 17.36 10.71
C HIS A 212 -1.10 16.07 11.32
N VAL A 213 0.11 16.14 11.87
CA VAL A 213 0.80 15.02 12.51
C VAL A 213 0.92 15.28 14.00
N TYR A 214 0.49 14.31 14.81
CA TYR A 214 0.55 14.33 16.27
C TYR A 214 1.47 13.21 16.74
N LEU A 215 2.34 13.52 17.70
CA LEU A 215 3.40 12.64 18.19
C LEU A 215 3.32 12.51 19.71
N ASP A 216 3.56 11.30 20.20
CA ASP A 216 3.87 11.01 21.62
C ASP A 216 2.87 11.57 22.64
N ASP A 217 1.59 11.27 22.42
CA ASP A 217 0.43 11.65 23.25
C ASP A 217 0.13 13.17 23.29
N ASN A 218 0.75 13.99 22.43
CA ASN A 218 0.41 15.40 22.32
C ASN A 218 -0.73 15.64 21.31
N ASP A 219 -1.97 15.53 21.80
CA ASP A 219 -3.18 15.75 20.99
C ASP A 219 -3.69 17.20 21.00
N GLN A 220 -3.04 18.10 21.74
CA GLN A 220 -3.50 19.49 21.84
C GLN A 220 -3.14 20.32 20.60
N ALA A 221 -2.00 20.03 19.97
CA ALA A 221 -1.55 20.71 18.77
C ALA A 221 -0.71 19.75 17.91
N PRO A 222 -0.87 19.77 16.57
CA PRO A 222 -0.02 18.97 15.71
C PRO A 222 1.45 19.41 15.83
N ALA A 223 2.36 18.46 15.89
CA ALA A 223 3.80 18.72 15.84
C ALA A 223 4.25 19.16 14.45
N ILE A 224 3.54 18.70 13.40
CA ILE A 224 3.78 19.07 12.01
C ILE A 224 2.44 19.44 11.38
N CYS A 225 2.39 20.61 10.75
CA CYS A 225 1.24 21.09 10.00
C CYS A 225 1.72 21.51 8.61
N GLY A 226 1.02 21.07 7.57
CA GLY A 226 1.30 21.49 6.20
C GLY A 226 0.40 22.61 5.71
N THR A 227 0.35 22.75 4.39
CA THR A 227 -0.32 23.84 3.69
C THR A 227 -1.43 23.38 2.75
N GLY A 228 -1.33 22.16 2.24
CA GLY A 228 -2.27 21.54 1.32
C GLY A 228 -1.93 20.07 1.16
N LEU A 229 -2.90 19.27 0.73
CA LEU A 229 -2.70 17.84 0.57
C LEU A 229 -1.70 17.56 -0.55
N GLU A 230 -1.83 18.25 -1.70
CA GLU A 230 -0.88 18.05 -2.80
C GLU A 230 0.53 18.49 -2.41
N ASP A 231 0.63 19.50 -1.54
CA ASP A 231 1.90 20.03 -1.05
C ASP A 231 2.64 18.97 -0.22
N TYR A 232 1.93 18.20 0.61
CA TYR A 232 2.50 17.04 1.31
C TYR A 232 3.12 16.03 0.33
N PHE A 233 2.54 15.84 -0.85
CA PHE A 233 3.08 14.95 -1.89
C PHE A 233 4.11 15.64 -2.81
N LEU A 234 4.65 16.79 -2.39
CA LEU A 234 5.62 17.62 -3.12
C LEU A 234 5.09 18.09 -4.49
N GLY A 235 3.78 18.24 -4.58
CA GLY A 235 3.09 18.84 -5.70
C GLY A 235 2.89 20.35 -5.51
N GLY A 236 1.88 20.85 -6.21
CA GLY A 236 1.41 22.22 -6.11
C GLY A 236 0.39 22.50 -7.21
N TRP A 237 -0.51 23.46 -6.96
CA TRP A 237 -1.55 23.86 -7.90
C TRP A 237 -2.36 22.66 -8.42
N TYR A 238 -2.83 21.79 -7.52
CA TYR A 238 -3.58 20.58 -7.86
C TYR A 238 -2.87 19.68 -8.88
N PHE A 239 -1.53 19.59 -8.80
CA PHE A 239 -0.69 18.84 -9.76
C PHE A 239 -0.97 19.28 -11.20
N ARG A 240 -0.91 20.59 -11.48
CA ARG A 240 -1.36 21.23 -12.74
C ARG A 240 -0.90 20.50 -14.01
N GLU A 241 0.36 20.08 -14.05
CA GLU A 241 1.00 19.47 -15.23
C GLU A 241 0.66 17.97 -15.42
N GLY A 242 -0.20 17.40 -14.57
CA GLY A 242 -0.68 16.03 -14.73
C GLY A 242 0.10 14.99 -13.92
N PRO A 243 -0.04 13.70 -14.27
CA PRO A 243 0.68 12.61 -13.63
C PRO A 243 2.20 12.73 -13.78
N PHE A 244 2.93 12.31 -12.75
CA PHE A 244 4.39 12.19 -12.80
C PHE A 244 4.87 11.07 -11.88
N THR A 245 6.11 10.62 -12.08
CA THR A 245 6.74 9.57 -11.28
C THR A 245 8.13 10.04 -10.85
N GLY A 246 8.35 10.13 -9.55
CA GLY A 246 9.65 10.36 -8.94
C GLY A 246 10.10 9.18 -8.08
N PRO A 247 11.38 9.14 -7.65
CA PRO A 247 11.90 8.04 -6.85
C PRO A 247 11.17 7.88 -5.50
N LEU A 248 10.85 8.99 -4.84
CA LEU A 248 10.28 9.00 -3.49
C LEU A 248 8.87 9.62 -3.42
N HIS A 249 8.38 10.22 -4.50
CA HIS A 249 7.02 10.75 -4.55
C HIS A 249 6.51 10.78 -5.99
N GLY A 250 5.20 10.81 -6.18
CA GLY A 250 4.61 10.85 -7.51
C GLY A 250 3.09 10.80 -7.49
N VAL A 251 2.51 11.01 -8.67
CA VAL A 251 1.07 10.99 -8.92
C VAL A 251 0.82 10.06 -10.11
N PRO A 252 0.79 8.72 -9.90
CA PRO A 252 0.59 7.76 -10.99
C PRO A 252 -0.76 7.90 -11.68
N VAL A 253 -1.79 8.37 -10.97
CA VAL A 253 -3.11 8.64 -11.55
C VAL A 253 -3.54 10.06 -11.21
N LYS A 254 -3.90 10.82 -12.24
CA LYS A 254 -4.67 12.04 -12.11
C LYS A 254 -5.70 12.11 -13.22
N ASP A 255 -6.97 12.06 -12.82
CA ASP A 255 -8.11 12.23 -13.71
C ASP A 255 -9.01 13.35 -13.15
N PRO A 256 -8.83 14.60 -13.60
CA PRO A 256 -9.61 15.72 -13.11
C PRO A 256 -11.09 15.60 -13.51
N LEU A 257 -11.41 14.95 -14.63
CA LEU A 257 -12.79 14.81 -15.09
C LEU A 257 -13.59 13.89 -14.16
N ARG A 258 -12.97 12.79 -13.73
CA ARG A 258 -13.55 11.87 -12.73
C ARG A 258 -13.23 12.27 -11.29
N SER A 259 -12.54 13.39 -11.07
CA SER A 259 -12.08 13.83 -9.74
C SER A 259 -11.28 12.77 -8.99
N CYS A 260 -10.41 12.04 -9.68
CA CYS A 260 -9.60 10.94 -9.11
C CYS A 260 -8.12 11.31 -9.07
N VAL A 261 -7.46 11.06 -7.95
CA VAL A 261 -6.01 11.21 -7.81
C VAL A 261 -5.46 10.04 -7.01
N ALA A 262 -4.44 9.35 -7.52
CA ALA A 262 -3.63 8.42 -6.74
C ALA A 262 -2.21 8.99 -6.68
N MET A 263 -1.67 9.06 -5.47
CA MET A 263 -0.39 9.68 -5.16
C MET A 263 0.37 8.89 -4.11
N TYR A 264 1.67 9.09 -4.06
CA TYR A 264 2.53 8.48 -3.05
C TYR A 264 3.64 9.41 -2.63
N ARG A 265 4.08 9.23 -1.38
CA ARG A 265 5.31 9.80 -0.84
C ARG A 265 5.95 8.77 0.09
N VAL A 266 7.27 8.63 -0.01
CA VAL A 266 8.11 7.83 0.87
C VAL A 266 9.11 8.76 1.54
N HIS A 267 9.14 8.72 2.86
CA HIS A 267 10.14 9.42 3.65
C HIS A 267 11.39 8.55 3.81
N THR A 268 12.57 9.15 3.66
CA THR A 268 13.85 8.49 3.92
C THR A 268 14.61 9.25 5.00
N ASP A 269 15.38 10.26 4.61
CA ASP A 269 16.17 11.08 5.51
C ASP A 269 15.27 11.98 6.38
N ASP A 270 14.05 12.26 5.89
CA ASP A 270 13.00 13.04 6.53
C ASP A 270 11.91 12.18 7.21
N ALA A 271 12.22 10.92 7.55
CA ALA A 271 11.29 10.06 8.28
C ALA A 271 10.86 10.67 9.63
N ILE A 272 9.55 10.60 9.91
CA ILE A 272 8.95 11.19 11.12
C ILE A 272 9.03 10.16 12.26
N ARG A 273 9.84 10.46 13.26
CA ARG A 273 10.13 9.57 14.40
C ARG A 273 9.18 9.84 15.57
N PHE A 274 8.88 8.80 16.33
CA PHE A 274 8.02 8.85 17.52
C PHE A 274 8.41 7.75 18.53
N GLU A 275 8.17 8.01 19.81
CA GLU A 275 8.54 7.14 20.92
C GLU A 275 7.37 6.32 21.49
N LYS A 276 6.14 6.81 21.36
CA LYS A 276 4.95 6.19 21.96
C LYS A 276 3.79 6.00 21.00
N CYS A 277 3.48 7.02 20.19
CA CYS A 277 2.38 6.94 19.24
C CYS A 277 2.54 7.96 18.12
N PHE A 278 1.88 7.68 17.00
CA PHE A 278 1.85 8.52 15.82
C PHE A 278 0.44 8.57 15.28
N ARG A 279 -0.09 9.79 15.09
CA ARG A 279 -1.35 10.02 14.38
C ARG A 279 -1.13 10.99 13.24
N PHE A 280 -1.64 10.65 12.07
CA PHE A 280 -1.56 11.49 10.89
C PHE A 280 -2.95 11.62 10.27
N THR A 281 -3.43 12.86 10.19
CA THR A 281 -4.69 13.20 9.54
C THR A 281 -4.51 14.30 8.50
N PHE A 282 -5.37 14.34 7.49
CA PHE A 282 -5.58 15.53 6.67
C PHE A 282 -6.84 16.23 7.12
N GLN A 283 -6.79 17.56 7.22
CA GLN A 283 -7.92 18.37 7.68
C GLN A 283 -8.10 19.61 6.81
N HIS A 284 -9.29 19.75 6.24
CA HIS A 284 -9.63 20.87 5.37
C HIS A 284 -9.77 22.17 6.17
N PRO A 285 -9.25 23.32 5.70
CA PRO A 285 -9.37 24.60 6.40
C PRO A 285 -10.74 25.26 6.26
N TRP A 286 -11.60 24.77 5.36
CA TRP A 286 -12.89 25.39 5.08
C TRP A 286 -13.96 24.84 6.04
N LYS A 287 -15.07 25.58 6.15
CA LYS A 287 -16.24 25.08 6.87
C LYS A 287 -16.81 23.86 6.14
N ARG A 288 -17.28 22.88 6.91
CA ARG A 288 -17.82 21.61 6.40
C ARG A 288 -18.85 21.79 5.29
N GLU A 289 -19.75 22.77 5.41
CA GLU A 289 -20.78 23.05 4.41
C GLU A 289 -20.24 23.50 3.03
N ASN A 290 -18.99 23.95 2.96
CA ASN A 290 -18.34 24.40 1.74
C ASN A 290 -17.45 23.33 1.10
N ILE A 291 -17.41 22.13 1.67
CA ILE A 291 -16.53 21.05 1.23
C ILE A 291 -17.35 19.99 0.50
N ASN A 292 -16.95 19.71 -0.74
CA ASN A 292 -17.56 18.65 -1.51
C ASN A 292 -17.18 17.29 -0.92
N PRO A 293 -18.14 16.37 -0.70
CA PRO A 293 -17.83 15.07 -0.14
C PRO A 293 -16.86 14.28 -1.01
N PHE A 294 -15.94 13.55 -0.38
CA PHE A 294 -14.93 12.76 -1.07
C PHE A 294 -14.78 11.36 -0.46
N PHE A 295 -14.13 10.49 -1.21
CA PHE A 295 -13.68 9.16 -0.83
C PHE A 295 -12.15 9.19 -0.73
N PHE A 296 -11.60 8.45 0.22
CA PHE A 296 -10.16 8.22 0.29
C PHE A 296 -9.84 6.76 0.57
N SER A 297 -8.64 6.35 0.18
CA SER A 297 -8.06 5.07 0.50
C SER A 297 -6.55 5.21 0.61
N SER A 298 -5.97 4.75 1.70
CA SER A 298 -4.54 4.92 1.98
C SER A 298 -3.90 3.69 2.56
N CYS A 299 -2.63 3.49 2.21
CA CYS A 299 -1.73 2.55 2.84
C CYS A 299 -0.55 3.33 3.45
N ALA A 300 -0.45 3.36 4.77
CA ALA A 300 0.61 4.05 5.50
C ALA A 300 1.70 3.05 5.92
N PHE A 301 2.97 3.39 5.67
CA PHE A 301 4.13 2.55 5.90
C PHE A 301 4.90 2.99 7.14
N PHE A 302 5.36 2.04 7.94
CA PHE A 302 6.07 2.28 9.19
C PHE A 302 7.21 1.29 9.41
N TYR A 303 8.16 1.69 10.24
CA TYR A 303 8.99 0.75 10.98
C TYR A 303 8.72 0.88 12.47
N LEU A 304 8.31 -0.21 13.10
CA LEU A 304 8.03 -0.26 14.54
C LEU A 304 8.98 -1.22 15.25
N ASP A 305 9.23 -1.00 16.53
CA ASP A 305 10.08 -1.87 17.35
C ASP A 305 9.41 -3.19 17.77
N THR A 306 8.16 -3.40 17.38
CA THR A 306 7.39 -4.63 17.60
C THR A 306 7.06 -5.35 16.29
N PRO A 307 7.11 -6.70 16.26
CA PRO A 307 6.62 -7.49 15.13
C PRO A 307 5.09 -7.59 15.07
N GLU A 308 4.38 -7.29 16.18
CA GLU A 308 2.93 -7.48 16.27
C GLU A 308 2.18 -6.40 15.49
N GLY A 309 1.31 -6.81 14.58
CA GLY A 309 0.49 -5.89 13.81
C GLY A 309 -0.37 -4.95 14.64
N GLN A 310 -0.48 -3.71 14.17
CA GLN A 310 -1.28 -2.67 14.80
C GLN A 310 -2.79 -2.94 14.61
N ALA A 311 -3.62 -2.63 15.61
CA ALA A 311 -5.06 -2.82 15.48
C ALA A 311 -5.61 -1.72 14.59
N GLY A 312 -6.07 -2.07 13.39
CA GLY A 312 -6.83 -1.17 12.53
C GLY A 312 -8.33 -1.45 12.61
N PRO A 313 -9.18 -0.54 12.11
CA PRO A 313 -10.57 -0.84 11.81
C PRO A 313 -10.65 -2.06 10.88
N GLU A 314 -11.60 -2.94 11.14
CA GLU A 314 -11.97 -3.98 10.20
C GLU A 314 -12.89 -3.37 9.14
N TYR A 315 -12.50 -3.48 7.88
CA TYR A 315 -13.29 -3.02 6.75
C TYR A 315 -14.04 -4.18 6.13
N SER A 316 -15.34 -4.03 5.88
CA SER A 316 -16.11 -4.96 5.05
C SER A 316 -15.71 -4.85 3.58
N THR A 317 -16.14 -5.80 2.74
CA THR A 317 -15.91 -5.69 1.29
C THR A 317 -16.65 -4.47 0.69
N GLU A 318 -17.77 -4.07 1.30
CA GLU A 318 -18.50 -2.85 0.91
C GLU A 318 -17.69 -1.59 1.23
N ASP A 319 -17.05 -1.53 2.41
CA ASP A 319 -16.19 -0.40 2.79
C ASP A 319 -15.00 -0.28 1.84
N LEU A 320 -14.36 -1.41 1.50
CA LEU A 320 -13.30 -1.46 0.49
C LEU A 320 -13.81 -0.90 -0.84
N LEU A 321 -14.99 -1.28 -1.29
CA LEU A 321 -15.54 -0.86 -2.60
C LEU A 321 -16.39 0.42 -2.53
N SER A 322 -16.18 1.25 -1.50
CA SER A 322 -16.97 2.45 -1.24
C SER A 322 -16.62 3.67 -2.12
N LEU A 323 -15.72 3.55 -3.09
CA LEU A 323 -15.49 4.61 -4.09
C LEU A 323 -16.77 4.95 -4.89
N TYR A 324 -16.91 6.20 -5.32
CA TYR A 324 -18.09 6.67 -6.05
C TYR A 324 -18.19 6.06 -7.45
N ARG A 325 -17.05 5.83 -8.10
CA ARG A 325 -16.95 5.38 -9.50
C ARG A 325 -15.72 4.51 -9.70
N ILE A 326 -15.88 3.41 -10.41
CA ILE A 326 -14.79 2.57 -10.90
C ILE A 326 -14.61 2.87 -12.39
N ARG A 327 -13.36 2.96 -12.85
CA ARG A 327 -13.10 3.09 -14.29
C ARG A 327 -13.44 1.79 -14.98
N ASP A 328 -14.26 1.86 -16.01
CA ASP A 328 -14.34 0.77 -16.96
C ASP A 328 -13.08 0.81 -17.84
N THR A 329 -12.06 0.05 -17.45
CA THR A 329 -10.85 -0.13 -18.24
C THR A 329 -10.77 -1.55 -18.75
N ASP A 330 -10.80 -1.68 -20.06
CA ASP A 330 -10.38 -2.91 -20.70
C ASP A 330 -8.84 -2.97 -20.70
N HIS A 331 -8.29 -3.57 -19.65
CA HIS A 331 -6.88 -3.97 -19.63
C HIS A 331 -6.75 -5.24 -20.45
N GLN A 332 -6.93 -5.14 -21.78
CA GLN A 332 -6.64 -6.26 -22.65
C GLN A 332 -5.17 -6.63 -22.47
N SER A 333 -4.90 -7.91 -22.22
CA SER A 333 -3.60 -8.47 -22.56
C SER A 333 -3.47 -8.27 -24.07
N LEU A 334 -2.73 -7.26 -24.51
CA LEU A 334 -2.41 -7.03 -25.93
C LEU A 334 -1.09 -7.77 -26.23
N PRO A 335 -1.07 -8.69 -27.23
CA PRO A 335 0.10 -9.51 -27.54
C PRO A 335 1.38 -8.74 -27.84
#